data_AF-A0A429TF14-F1
#
_entry.id   AF-A0A429TF14-F1
#
_cell.length_a   1.000
_cell.length_b   1.000
_cell.length_c   1.000
_cell.angle_alpha   90.00
_cell.angle_beta   90.00
_cell.angle_gamma   90.00
#
_symmetry.space_group_name_H-M   'P 1'
#
loop_
_entity.id
_entity.type
_entity.pdbx_description
1 polymer ?
#
loop_
_entity_poly.entity_id
_entity_poly.type
_entity_poly.pdbx_seq_one_letter_code
_entity_poly.pdbx_strand_id
1 'polypeptide(L)' 'MTAHPAPSLPTFTAREQELLGHLTQGATDRAIARRMALSPHTVDTYLRRLRHKTGTANRIQLAIVAHTALHSP' A
#
# COMPACT_ATOMS: atom_id res chain seq x y z
N MET A 1 30.93 -8.83 12.90
CA MET A 1 29.83 -9.12 11.97
C MET A 1 28.64 -8.25 12.35
N THR A 2 28.49 -7.08 11.74
CA THR A 2 27.29 -6.24 11.92
C THR A 2 26.27 -6.69 10.87
N ALA A 3 25.25 -7.44 11.29
CA ALA A 3 24.10 -7.72 10.45
C ALA A 3 23.43 -6.38 10.11
N HIS A 4 23.49 -5.96 8.85
CA HIS A 4 22.65 -4.88 8.36
C HIS A 4 21.22 -5.39 8.50
N PRO A 5 20.34 -4.78 9.32
CA PRO A 5 18.93 -5.16 9.28
C PRO A 5 18.48 -4.94 7.84
N ALA A 6 18.06 -6.02 7.18
CA ALA A 6 17.42 -5.90 5.88
C ALA A 6 16.34 -4.84 6.00
N PRO A 7 16.17 -3.94 5.02
CA PRO A 7 15.17 -2.88 5.10
C PRO A 7 13.81 -3.50 5.39
N SER A 8 13.37 -3.39 6.65
CA SER A 8 12.12 -3.98 7.10
C SER A 8 11.02 -3.15 6.47
N LEU A 9 10.26 -3.75 5.56
CA LEU A 9 9.09 -3.10 5.00
C LEU A 9 8.17 -2.67 6.16
N PRO A 10 7.60 -1.46 6.11
CA PRO A 10 6.77 -0.96 7.21
C PRO A 10 5.57 -1.88 7.42
N THR A 11 5.28 -2.22 8.67
CA THR A 11 4.11 -3.04 9.01
C THR A 11 2.82 -2.28 8.67
N PHE A 12 1.98 -2.88 7.84
CA PHE A 12 0.67 -2.33 7.44
C PHE A 12 -0.44 -2.87 8.34
N THR A 13 -1.39 -2.01 8.71
CA THR A 13 -2.63 -2.44 9.38
C THR A 13 -3.52 -3.27 8.45
N ALA A 14 -4.47 -4.02 8.98
CA ALA A 14 -5.40 -4.82 8.17
C ALA A 14 -6.12 -3.99 7.09
N ARG A 15 -6.55 -2.76 7.42
CA ARG A 15 -7.18 -1.84 6.45
C ARG A 15 -6.21 -1.32 5.39
N GLU A 16 -4.97 -1.06 5.77
CA GLU A 16 -3.93 -0.69 4.81
C GLU A 16 -3.62 -1.85 3.86
N GLN A 17 -3.52 -3.08 4.38
CA GLN A 17 -3.30 -4.28 3.59
C GLN A 17 -4.45 -4.56 2.61
N GLU A 18 -5.71 -4.40 3.05
CA GLU A 18 -6.89 -4.52 2.18
C GLU A 18 -6.82 -3.54 0.99
N LEU A 19 -6.53 -2.27 1.27
CA LEU A 19 -6.39 -1.24 0.24
C LEU A 19 -5.23 -1.54 -0.72
N LEU A 20 -4.07 -1.89 -0.16
CA LEU A 20 -2.88 -2.24 -0.93
C LEU A 20 -3.11 -3.50 -1.79
N GLY A 21 -3.86 -4.48 -1.30
CA GLY A 21 -4.23 -5.67 -2.05
C GLY A 21 -5.10 -5.37 -3.27
N HIS A 22 -6.04 -4.42 -3.16
CA HIS A 22 -6.78 -3.97 -4.34
C HIS A 22 -5.92 -3.15 -5.29
N LEU A 23 -5.00 -2.34 -4.76
CA LEU A 23 -4.10 -1.53 -5.56
C LEU A 23 -3.11 -2.39 -6.37
N THR A 24 -2.57 -3.47 -5.79
CA THR A 24 -1.68 -4.42 -6.50
C THR A 24 -2.41 -5.19 -7.60
N GLN A 25 -3.72 -5.38 -7.48
CA GLN A 25 -4.58 -5.92 -8.54
C GLN A 25 -4.88 -4.91 -9.67
N GLY A 26 -4.34 -3.69 -9.60
CA GLY A 26 -4.59 -2.65 -10.60
C GLY A 26 -5.93 -1.92 -10.45
N ALA A 27 -6.62 -2.06 -9.32
CA ALA A 27 -7.90 -1.37 -9.11
C ALA A 27 -7.72 0.16 -9.08
N THR A 28 -8.66 0.88 -9.69
CA THR A 28 -8.70 2.35 -9.63
C THR A 28 -9.19 2.82 -8.25
N ASP A 29 -8.91 4.06 -7.88
CA ASP A 29 -9.27 4.60 -6.56
C ASP A 29 -10.79 4.55 -6.33
N ARG A 30 -11.59 4.75 -7.39
CA ARG A 30 -13.05 4.58 -7.34
C ARG A 30 -13.48 3.12 -7.13
N ALA A 31 -12.78 2.16 -7.75
CA ALA A 31 -13.07 0.74 -7.56
C ALA A 31 -12.70 0.28 -6.14
N ILE A 32 -11.54 0.72 -5.64
CA ILE A 32 -11.08 0.49 -4.26
C ILE A 32 -12.11 1.08 -3.28
N ALA A 33 -12.52 2.33 -3.50
CA ALA A 33 -13.52 3.01 -2.68
C ALA A 33 -14.82 2.20 -2.58
N ARG A 34 -15.34 1.72 -3.73
CA ARG A 34 -16.54 0.87 -3.75
C ARG A 34 -16.34 -0.44 -2.99
N ARG A 35 -15.22 -1.13 -3.20
CA ARG A 35 -14.92 -2.43 -2.55
C ARG A 35 -14.79 -2.30 -1.03
N MET A 36 -14.20 -1.21 -0.56
CA MET A 36 -13.99 -0.95 0.87
C MET A 36 -15.14 -0.18 1.54
N ALA A 37 -16.21 0.15 0.81
CA ALA A 37 -17.30 1.02 1.26
C ALA A 37 -16.81 2.41 1.76
N LEU A 38 -15.88 3.01 1.02
CA LEU A 38 -15.27 4.31 1.30
C LEU A 38 -15.60 5.33 0.20
N SER A 39 -15.30 6.60 0.48
CA SER A 39 -15.25 7.66 -0.54
C SER A 39 -13.92 7.59 -1.33
N PRO A 40 -13.91 7.95 -2.63
CA PRO A 40 -12.66 8.12 -3.38
C PRO A 40 -11.67 9.08 -2.72
N HIS A 41 -12.17 10.11 -2.01
CA HIS A 41 -11.33 11.06 -1.28
C HIS A 41 -10.67 10.42 -0.05
N THR A 42 -11.37 9.50 0.62
CA THR A 42 -10.80 8.72 1.72
C THR A 42 -9.70 7.81 1.19
N VAL A 43 -9.92 7.14 0.05
CA VAL A 43 -8.90 6.30 -0.60
C VAL A 43 -7.66 7.12 -0.97
N ASP A 44 -7.83 8.29 -1.58
CA ASP A 44 -6.71 9.22 -1.86
C ASP A 44 -5.92 9.55 -0.59
N THR A 45 -6.60 9.87 0.51
CA THR A 45 -5.95 10.17 1.79
C THR A 45 -5.16 8.98 2.32
N TYR A 46 -5.72 7.77 2.22
CA TYR A 46 -5.00 6.54 2.57
C TYR A 46 -3.77 6.34 1.68
N LEU A 47 -3.89 6.49 0.37
CA LEU A 47 -2.79 6.36 -0.59
C LEU A 47 -1.67 7.37 -0.33
N ARG A 48 -2.01 8.62 0.02
CA ARG A 48 -1.04 9.65 0.40
C ARG A 48 -0.28 9.27 1.67
N ARG A 49 -0.99 8.80 2.71
CA ARG A 49 -0.37 8.35 3.96
C ARG A 49 0.52 7.12 3.73
N LEU A 50 0.06 6.16 2.94
CA LEU A 50 0.82 4.95 2.60
C LEU A 50 2.07 5.28 1.78
N ARG A 51 1.97 6.22 0.84
CA ARG A 51 3.13 6.74 0.10
C ARG A 51 4.17 7.37 1.03
N HIS A 52 3.72 8.22 1.94
CA HIS A 52 4.61 8.81 2.94
C HIS A 52 5.24 7.75 3.86
N LYS A 53 4.45 6.77 4.30
CA LYS A 53 4.90 5.67 5.17
C LYS A 53 5.91 4.74 4.48
N THR A 54 5.79 4.55 3.17
CA THR A 54 6.66 3.68 2.36
C THR A 54 7.79 4.42 1.64
N GLY A 55 7.81 5.75 1.69
CA GLY A 55 8.76 6.57 0.92
C GLY A 55 8.54 6.53 -0.59
N THR A 56 7.33 6.19 -1.06
CA THR A 56 7.04 6.05 -2.50
C THR A 56 6.50 7.33 -3.12
N ALA A 57 6.98 7.67 -4.31
CA ALA A 57 6.64 8.92 -4.97
C ALA A 57 5.27 8.88 -5.67
N ASN A 58 4.86 7.71 -6.17
CA ASN A 58 3.63 7.56 -6.97
C ASN A 58 2.92 6.22 -6.70
N ARG A 59 1.71 6.05 -7.26
CA ARG A 59 0.90 4.84 -7.06
C ARG A 59 1.58 3.57 -7.56
N ILE A 60 2.38 3.67 -8.63
CA ILE A 60 3.04 2.52 -9.24
C ILE A 60 4.15 2.01 -8.31
N GLN A 61 4.98 2.91 -7.80
CA GLN A 61 5.98 2.57 -6.78
C GLN A 61 5.32 2.00 -5.52
N LEU A 62 4.21 2.59 -5.06
CA LEU A 62 3.45 2.03 -3.94
C LEU A 62 2.95 0.61 -4.25
N ALA A 63 2.47 0.35 -5.46
CA ALA A 63 2.00 -0.98 -5.86
C ALA A 63 3.12 -2.01 -5.87
N ILE A 64 4.31 -1.64 -6.35
CA ILE A 64 5.48 -2.54 -6.37
C ILE A 64 5.88 -2.89 -4.93
N VAL A 65 6.02 -1.88 -4.06
CA VAL A 65 6.36 -2.09 -2.63
C VAL A 65 5.29 -2.91 -1.91
N ALA A 66 4.01 -2.66 -2.20
CA ALA A 66 2.92 -3.44 -1.64
C ALA A 66 2.94 -4.89 -2.14
N HIS A 67 3.24 -5.11 -3.41
CA HIS A 67 3.32 -6.46 -3.97
C HIS A 67 4.42 -7.26 -3.28
N THR A 68 5.61 -6.69 -3.07
CA THR A 68 6.70 -7.36 -2.35
C THR A 68 6.37 -7.57 -0.87
N ALA A 69 5.69 -6.62 -0.22
CA ALA A 69 5.30 -6.73 1.19
C ALA A 69 4.19 -7.77 1.44
N LEU A 70 3.23 -7.91 0.51
CA LEU A 70 2.08 -8.82 0.66
C LEU A 70 2.39 -10.26 0.26
N HIS A 71 3.40 -10.48 -0.59
CA HIS A 71 3.77 -11.81 -1.11
C HIS A 71 5.12 -12.28 -0.56
N SER A 72 5.48 -11.85 0.66
CA SER A 72 6.65 -12.40 1.35
C SER A 72 6.57 -13.94 1.33
N PRO A 73 7.58 -14.66 0.79
CA PRO A 73 7.67 -16.11 0.90
C PRO A 73 7.95 -16.56 2.33
#